data_AF-H8WZV5-F1
#
_entry.id   AF-H8WZV5-F1
#
_cell.length_a   1.000
_cell.length_b   1.000
_cell.length_c   1.000
_cell.angle_alpha   90.00
_cell.angle_beta   90.00
_cell.angle_gamma   90.00
#
_symmetry.space_group_name_H-M   'P 1'
#
loop_
_entity.id
_entity.type
_entity.pdbx_description
1 polymer ?
#
loop_
_entity_poly.entity_id
_entity_poly.type
_entity_poly.pdbx_seq_one_letter_code
_entity_poly.pdbx_strand_id
1 'polypeptide(L)'
;MFRPIARISSRRLFSITPRRSNLIGDLYVQNIRQFKPQALSQEEIDSAVKKFQLPGKPTIPQIHELSTEQVKEYEQSEVEAEAAQPTENESETKPDEDWFVFDEVEAEGH
;
A
#
# COMPACT_ATOMS: atom_id res chain seq x y z
N MET A 1 50.41 73.62 -33.74
CA MET A 1 49.70 72.40 -33.31
C MET A 1 50.38 71.85 -32.07
N PHE A 2 49.71 71.88 -30.91
CA PHE A 2 50.18 71.19 -29.71
C PHE A 2 48.97 70.50 -29.07
N ARG A 3 48.98 69.17 -29.03
CA ARG A 3 47.96 68.37 -28.31
C ARG A 3 48.42 68.23 -26.86
N PRO A 4 47.60 68.57 -25.85
CA PRO A 4 47.97 68.30 -24.48
C PRO A 4 48.03 66.79 -24.26
N ILE A 5 49.21 66.29 -23.89
CA ILE A 5 49.41 64.90 -23.47
C ILE A 5 48.80 64.80 -22.07
N ALA A 6 47.67 64.09 -21.96
CA ALA A 6 47.07 63.79 -20.68
C ALA A 6 48.07 62.98 -19.85
N ARG A 7 48.55 63.56 -18.74
CA ARG A 7 49.37 62.84 -17.75
C ARG A 7 48.46 61.83 -17.07
N ILE A 8 48.63 60.56 -17.41
CA ILE A 8 47.96 59.44 -16.73
C ILE A 8 48.56 59.38 -15.32
N SER A 9 47.91 60.00 -14.35
CA SER A 9 48.28 59.82 -12.94
C SER A 9 48.01 58.36 -12.58
N SER A 10 49.02 57.62 -12.11
CA SER A 10 48.82 56.28 -11.54
C SER A 10 48.15 56.40 -10.17
N ARG A 11 46.85 56.71 -10.19
CA ARG A 11 46.01 56.52 -9.00
C ARG A 11 45.97 55.02 -8.74
N ARG A 12 46.63 54.58 -7.66
CA ARG A 12 46.45 53.23 -7.12
C ARG A 12 45.01 53.14 -6.61
N LEU A 13 44.14 52.66 -7.48
CA LEU A 13 42.76 52.36 -7.11
C LEU A 13 42.81 51.12 -6.22
N PHE A 14 42.58 51.29 -4.92
CA PHE A 14 42.34 50.16 -4.04
C PHE A 14 41.00 49.55 -4.44
N SER A 15 41.03 48.35 -5.03
CA SER A 15 39.81 47.57 -5.26
C SER A 15 39.34 47.04 -3.90
N ILE A 16 38.31 47.67 -3.35
CA ILE A 16 37.57 47.11 -2.22
C ILE A 16 36.68 46.02 -2.81
N THR A 17 37.17 44.78 -2.81
CA THR A 17 36.31 43.64 -3.13
C THR A 17 35.35 43.45 -1.96
N PRO A 18 34.02 43.50 -2.18
CA PRO A 18 33.07 43.25 -1.10
C PRO A 18 33.24 41.80 -0.62
N ARG A 19 33.48 41.65 0.69
CA ARG A 19 33.61 40.33 1.32
C ARG A 19 32.26 39.61 1.27
N ARG A 20 32.16 38.55 0.48
CA ARG A 20 31.01 37.64 0.52
C ARG A 20 31.18 36.70 1.70
N SER A 21 30.33 36.85 2.72
CA SER A 21 30.40 36.06 3.95
C SER A 21 29.83 34.64 3.80
N ASN A 22 28.93 34.41 2.83
CA ASN A 22 28.21 33.14 2.67
C ASN A 22 28.27 32.60 1.24
N LEU A 23 29.46 32.21 0.79
CA LEU A 23 29.67 31.63 -0.55
C LEU A 23 28.83 30.36 -0.78
N ILE A 24 28.65 29.53 0.25
CA ILE A 24 27.90 28.28 0.16
C ILE A 24 26.41 28.56 -0.11
N GLY A 25 25.83 29.55 0.58
CA GLY A 25 24.43 29.94 0.39
C GLY A 25 24.19 30.53 -1.00
N ASP A 26 25.10 31.40 -1.46
CA ASP A 26 25.02 31.99 -2.80
C ASP A 26 25.09 30.92 -3.89
N LEU A 27 26.01 29.95 -3.75
CA LEU A 27 26.13 28.82 -4.69
C LEU A 27 24.88 27.92 -4.66
N TYR A 28 24.32 27.65 -3.49
CA TYR A 28 23.10 26.85 -3.35
C TYR A 28 21.92 27.51 -4.08
N VAL A 29 21.69 28.80 -3.85
CA VAL A 29 20.61 29.55 -4.52
C VAL A 29 20.84 29.61 -6.03
N GLN A 30 22.09 29.80 -6.46
CA GLN A 30 22.45 29.78 -7.88
C GLN A 30 22.13 28.41 -8.50
N ASN A 31 22.51 27.32 -7.86
CA ASN A 31 22.27 25.97 -8.35
C ASN A 31 20.77 25.64 -8.39
N ILE A 32 19.98 26.04 -7.38
CA ILE A 32 18.52 25.87 -7.41
C ILE A 32 17.91 26.61 -8.59
N ARG A 33 18.31 27.87 -8.83
CA ARG A 33 17.77 28.66 -9.94
C ARG A 33 18.14 28.09 -11.30
N GLN A 34 19.31 27.46 -11.40
CA GLN A 34 19.79 26.80 -12.61
C GLN A 34 19.19 25.41 -12.81
N PHE A 35 18.81 24.74 -11.72
CA PHE A 35 18.23 23.41 -11.76
C PHE A 35 16.83 23.48 -12.37
N LYS A 36 16.72 22.96 -13.59
CA LYS A 36 15.45 22.69 -14.25
C LYS A 36 15.23 21.18 -14.18
N PRO A 37 14.29 20.68 -13.37
CA PRO A 37 13.99 19.26 -13.37
C PRO A 37 13.59 18.85 -14.79
N GLN A 38 14.16 17.75 -15.27
CA GLN A 38 13.72 17.18 -16.54
C GLN A 38 12.27 16.73 -16.36
N ALA A 39 11.39 17.24 -17.21
CA ALA A 39 10.01 16.77 -17.24
C ALA A 39 10.05 15.30 -17.67
N LEU A 40 9.65 14.41 -16.76
CA LEU A 40 9.54 12.99 -17.06
C LEU A 40 8.55 12.80 -18.20
N SER A 41 8.90 11.95 -19.15
CA SER A 41 7.97 11.58 -20.22
C SER A 41 6.80 10.78 -19.64
N GLN A 42 5.64 10.83 -20.28
CA GLN A 42 4.48 10.05 -19.83
C GLN A 42 4.79 8.55 -19.78
N GLU A 43 5.66 8.07 -20.68
CA GLU A 43 6.14 6.68 -20.75
C GLU A 43 7.01 6.30 -19.53
N GLU A 44 7.85 7.21 -19.05
CA GLU A 44 8.65 7.02 -17.82
C GLU A 44 7.75 6.97 -16.57
N ILE A 45 6.70 7.78 -16.53
CA ILE A 45 5.73 7.80 -15.43
C ILE A 45 4.92 6.50 -15.42
N ASP A 46 4.44 6.07 -16.59
CA ASP A 46 3.64 4.84 -16.73
C ASP A 46 4.46 3.57 -16.49
N SER A 47 5.77 3.58 -16.77
CA SER A 47 6.65 2.44 -16.47
C SER A 47 7.10 2.38 -15.00
N ALA A 48 7.20 3.53 -14.32
CA ALA A 48 7.55 3.59 -12.90
C ALA A 48 6.40 3.15 -11.98
N VAL A 49 5.15 3.20 -12.45
CA VAL A 49 3.95 2.91 -11.65
C VAL A 49 3.24 1.67 -12.16
N LYS A 50 3.19 0.62 -11.33
CA LYS A 50 2.30 -0.52 -11.59
C LYS A 50 0.85 -0.08 -11.36
N LYS A 51 0.07 0.06 -12.43
CA LYS A 51 -1.35 0.44 -12.35
C LYS A 51 -2.12 -0.60 -11.54
N PHE A 52 -2.79 -0.14 -10.50
CA PHE A 52 -3.65 -0.99 -9.68
C PHE A 52 -4.87 -1.42 -10.50
N GLN A 53 -5.00 -2.72 -10.73
CA GLN A 53 -6.19 -3.32 -11.31
C GLN A 53 -6.94 -4.05 -10.21
N LEU A 54 -8.24 -3.78 -10.11
CA LEU A 54 -9.11 -4.55 -9.23
C LEU A 54 -9.04 -6.02 -9.67
N PRO A 55 -8.88 -6.98 -8.74
CA PRO A 55 -8.96 -8.38 -9.11
C PRO A 55 -10.32 -8.63 -9.76
N GLY A 56 -10.31 -9.43 -10.83
CA GLY A 56 -11.56 -9.89 -11.45
C GLY A 56 -12.44 -10.58 -10.41
N LYS A 57 -13.75 -10.63 -10.67
CA LYS A 57 -14.64 -11.47 -9.86
C LYS A 57 -14.03 -12.87 -9.78
N PRO A 58 -13.97 -13.49 -8.59
CA PRO A 58 -13.42 -14.82 -8.47
C PRO A 58 -14.17 -15.74 -9.42
N THR A 59 -13.45 -16.32 -10.38
CA THR A 59 -13.99 -17.43 -11.14
C THR A 59 -14.25 -18.54 -10.13
N ILE A 60 -15.44 -19.14 -10.19
CA ILE A 60 -15.72 -20.36 -9.42
C ILE A 60 -14.57 -21.31 -9.74
N PRO A 61 -13.83 -21.79 -8.72
CA PRO A 61 -12.73 -22.71 -8.95
C PRO A 61 -13.26 -23.82 -9.84
N GLN A 62 -12.52 -24.22 -10.88
CA GLN A 62 -13.00 -25.25 -11.78
C GLN A 62 -13.36 -26.47 -10.95
N ILE A 63 -14.67 -26.68 -10.78
CA ILE A 63 -15.26 -27.87 -10.18
C ILE A 63 -15.07 -28.96 -11.24
N HIS A 64 -13.83 -29.36 -11.49
CA HIS A 64 -13.53 -30.40 -12.49
C HIS A 64 -13.96 -31.79 -12.00
N GLU A 65 -14.40 -31.92 -10.75
CA GLU A 65 -14.69 -33.23 -10.14
C GLU A 65 -16.06 -33.35 -9.44
N LEU A 66 -16.87 -32.28 -9.36
CA LEU A 66 -18.24 -32.37 -8.82
C LEU A 66 -19.25 -31.90 -9.86
N SER A 67 -19.59 -32.82 -10.75
CA SER A 67 -20.72 -32.71 -11.65
C SER A 67 -22.01 -32.67 -10.84
N THR A 68 -23.05 -31.99 -11.34
CA THR A 68 -24.37 -31.92 -10.66
C THR A 68 -24.98 -33.29 -10.37
N GLU A 69 -24.54 -34.33 -11.06
CA GLU A 69 -24.93 -35.72 -10.87
C GLU A 69 -24.28 -36.33 -9.62
N GLN A 70 -22.99 -36.05 -9.35
CA GLN A 70 -22.28 -36.51 -8.15
C GLN A 70 -22.81 -35.83 -6.87
N VAL A 71 -23.28 -34.58 -6.99
CA VAL A 71 -23.95 -33.88 -5.89
C VAL A 71 -25.28 -34.54 -5.57
N LYS A 72 -26.07 -34.91 -6.59
CA LYS A 72 -27.34 -35.62 -6.41
C LYS A 72 -27.14 -37.04 -5.86
N GLU A 73 -26.09 -37.73 -6.30
CA GLU A 73 -25.73 -39.05 -5.78
C GLU A 73 -25.32 -38.98 -4.30
N TYR A 74 -24.57 -37.95 -3.91
CA TYR A 74 -24.26 -37.69 -2.50
C TYR A 74 -25.53 -37.39 -1.68
N GLU A 75 -26.45 -36.56 -2.19
CA GLU A 75 -27.73 -36.27 -1.53
C GLU A 75 -28.62 -37.53 -1.36
N GLN A 76 -28.51 -38.49 -2.27
CA GLN A 76 -29.26 -39.76 -2.23
C GLN A 76 -28.53 -40.86 -1.48
N SER A 77 -27.23 -40.70 -1.23
CA SER A 77 -26.46 -41.67 -0.49
C SER A 77 -26.91 -41.68 0.97
N GLU A 78 -27.31 -42.87 1.44
CA GLU A 78 -27.70 -43.07 2.83
C GLU A 78 -26.42 -43.02 3.67
N VAL A 79 -26.38 -42.08 4.62
CA VAL A 79 -25.22 -41.94 5.51
C VAL A 79 -25.12 -43.21 6.34
N GLU A 80 -24.05 -43.98 6.14
CA GLU A 80 -23.68 -45.09 7.02
C GLU A 80 -23.21 -44.50 8.37
N ALA A 81 -24.17 -43.99 9.14
CA ALA A 81 -24.01 -43.91 10.57
C ALA A 81 -23.90 -45.36 11.03
N GLU A 82 -22.74 -45.74 11.56
CA GLU A 82 -22.58 -47.00 12.26
C GLU A 82 -23.73 -47.08 13.26
N ALA A 83 -24.72 -47.91 12.93
CA ALA A 83 -25.98 -47.93 13.65
C ALA A 83 -25.63 -48.18 15.10
N ALA A 84 -25.83 -47.16 15.93
CA ALA A 84 -26.05 -47.39 17.33
C ALA A 84 -27.27 -48.31 17.35
N GLN A 85 -27.00 -49.61 17.45
CA GLN A 85 -27.99 -50.61 17.79
C GLN A 85 -28.87 -50.00 18.89
N PRO A 86 -30.20 -50.02 18.77
CA PRO A 86 -31.05 -49.65 19.88
C PRO A 86 -30.87 -50.73 20.96
N THR A 87 -29.79 -50.58 21.73
CA THR A 87 -29.68 -51.21 23.03
C THR A 87 -30.69 -50.51 23.92
N GLU A 88 -31.43 -51.29 24.70
CA GLU A 88 -32.50 -50.89 25.64
C GLU A 88 -32.02 -49.95 26.79
N ASN A 89 -31.02 -49.11 26.55
CA ASN A 89 -30.62 -48.01 27.41
C ASN A 89 -30.71 -46.71 26.62
N GLU A 90 -31.94 -46.32 26.30
CA GLU A 90 -32.32 -45.02 25.75
C GLU A 90 -32.21 -43.94 26.86
N SER A 91 -31.06 -43.87 27.52
CA SER A 91 -30.82 -42.96 28.63
C SER A 91 -29.35 -42.56 28.74
N GLU A 92 -28.72 -42.26 27.62
CA GLU A 92 -27.48 -41.47 27.61
C GLU A 92 -27.36 -40.74 26.27
N THR A 93 -28.43 -40.05 25.87
CA THR A 93 -28.24 -38.72 25.26
C THR A 93 -27.35 -37.97 26.24
N LYS A 94 -26.06 -37.81 25.89
CA LYS A 94 -25.19 -36.85 26.57
C LYS A 94 -26.02 -35.58 26.73
N PRO A 95 -26.10 -34.98 27.94
CA PRO A 95 -26.82 -33.74 28.10
C PRO A 95 -26.33 -32.80 27.01
N ASP A 96 -27.24 -32.03 26.39
CA ASP A 96 -26.88 -30.97 25.46
C ASP A 96 -25.87 -30.07 26.18
N GLU A 97 -24.58 -30.35 26.01
CA GLU A 97 -23.51 -29.54 26.54
C GLU A 97 -23.64 -28.24 25.76
N ASP A 98 -24.02 -27.17 26.45
CA ASP A 98 -24.22 -25.86 25.84
C ASP A 98 -22.86 -25.39 25.30
N TRP A 99 -22.62 -25.66 24.01
CA TRP A 99 -21.38 -25.28 23.30
C TRP A 99 -21.24 -23.76 23.15
N PHE A 100 -22.27 -23.01 23.53
CA PHE A 100 -22.29 -21.56 23.63
C PHE A 100 -22.80 -21.14 25.02
N VAL A 101 -21.89 -21.07 25.99
CA VAL A 101 -22.16 -20.35 27.24
C VAL A 101 -22.14 -18.86 26.92
N PHE A 102 -23.32 -18.22 26.90
CA PHE A 102 -23.41 -16.77 26.89
C PHE A 102 -23.24 -16.26 28.32
N ASP A 103 -22.32 -15.34 28.53
CA ASP A 103 -22.20 -14.65 29.82
C ASP A 103 -23.54 -13.95 30.10
N GLU A 104 -24.21 -14.35 31.18
CA GLU A 104 -25.43 -13.70 31.66
C GLU A 104 -25.10 -12.23 31.90
N VAL A 105 -25.61 -11.35 31.02
CA VAL A 105 -25.55 -9.91 31.26
C VAL A 105 -26.42 -9.67 32.48
N GLU A 106 -25.79 -9.41 33.62
CA GLU A 106 -26.46 -8.96 34.85
C GLU A 106 -27.46 -7.89 34.44
N ALA A 107 -28.74 -8.19 34.61
CA ALA A 107 -29.81 -7.22 34.49
C ALA A 107 -29.64 -6.21 35.63
N GLU A 108 -28.80 -5.19 35.40
CA GLU A 108 -28.84 -3.96 36.17
C GLU A 108 -30.27 -3.44 36.11
N GLY A 109 -30.92 -3.43 37.26
CA GLY A 109 -32.32 -3.07 37.43
C GLY A 109 -32.64 -1.72 36.78
N HIS A 110 -33.71 -1.74 35.99
CA HIS A 110 -34.53 -0.57 35.72
C HIS A 110 -35.84 -0.69 36.50
#